data_AF-A0A0S8BEW0-F1
#
_entry.id   AF-A0A0S8BEW0-F1
#
_cell.length_a   1.000
_cell.length_b   1.000
_cell.length_c   1.000
_cell.angle_alpha   90.00
_cell.angle_beta   90.00
_cell.angle_gamma   90.00
#
_symmetry.space_group_name_H-M   'P 1'
#
loop_
_entity.id
_entity.type
_entity.pdbx_description
1 polymer ?
#
loop_
_entity_poly.entity_id
_entity_poly.type
_entity_poly.pdbx_seq_one_letter_code
_entity_poly.pdbx_strand_id
1 'polypeptide(L)'
;MKIRITIDDNSHEIDVPEEVMTDGKPFFDKMDNDMDRGWQMGADYVDSPNLTQRCQIAADRILDAIGTENENLMMLMAGYILDRVPDAIELIIDTSGEIQNTEIIQGGHARTTQPAAPKTKLSKIDALAQANKDVGKVYKVGRSWRFAIYDQSADEWIESPLMDNKDQADELRNKAFQSRYRDLTGEG
;
A
#
# COMPACT_ATOMS: atom_id res chain seq x y z
N MET A 1 19.65 -0.72 -13.62
CA MET A 1 18.52 -1.49 -13.03
C MET A 1 17.37 -0.51 -12.86
N LYS A 2 16.11 -0.93 -13.05
CA LYS A 2 15.00 0.02 -13.13
C LYS A 2 13.97 -0.21 -12.04
N ILE A 3 13.45 0.88 -11.47
CA ILE A 3 12.33 0.86 -10.54
C ILE A 3 11.38 2.01 -10.86
N ARG A 4 10.07 1.75 -10.81
CA ARG A 4 9.03 2.77 -10.92
C ARG A 4 8.73 3.34 -9.55
N ILE A 5 8.63 4.66 -9.43
CA ILE A 5 8.18 5.35 -8.24
C ILE A 5 6.82 5.97 -8.55
N THR A 6 5.80 5.66 -7.76
CA THR A 6 4.45 6.19 -7.88
C THR A 6 4.11 6.99 -6.63
N ILE A 7 3.72 8.25 -6.82
CA ILE A 7 3.35 9.21 -5.78
C ILE A 7 2.01 9.81 -6.20
N ASP A 8 0.98 9.58 -5.38
CA ASP A 8 -0.41 9.86 -5.74
C ASP A 8 -0.75 9.26 -7.12
N ASP A 9 -1.11 10.08 -8.12
CA ASP A 9 -1.43 9.66 -9.48
C ASP A 9 -0.23 9.76 -10.46
N ASN A 10 0.94 10.18 -9.98
CA ASN A 10 2.13 10.41 -10.81
C ASN A 10 3.15 9.27 -10.66
N SER A 11 3.61 8.73 -11.79
CA SER A 11 4.65 7.72 -11.81
C SER A 11 5.88 8.18 -12.58
N HIS A 12 7.06 7.91 -12.02
CA HIS A 12 8.37 8.20 -12.59
C HIS A 12 9.22 6.93 -12.62
N GLU A 13 9.95 6.69 -13.70
CA GLU A 13 10.89 5.56 -13.77
C GLU A 13 12.30 6.06 -13.44
N ILE A 14 12.97 5.39 -12.51
CA ILE A 14 14.37 5.63 -12.17
C ILE A 14 15.19 4.49 -12.77
N ASP A 15 16.17 4.84 -13.59
CA ASP A 15 17.20 3.91 -14.06
C ASP A 15 18.46 4.09 -13.23
N VAL A 16 18.69 3.15 -12.31
CA VAL A 16 19.84 3.12 -11.42
C VAL A 16 21.05 2.54 -12.16
N PRO A 17 22.12 3.32 -12.40
CA PRO A 17 23.32 2.83 -13.06
C PRO A 17 24.00 1.72 -12.25
N GLU A 18 24.67 0.79 -12.94
CA GLU A 18 25.46 -0.27 -12.30
C GLU A 18 26.57 0.28 -11.41
N GLU A 19 27.14 1.44 -11.76
CA GLU A 19 28.12 2.16 -10.95
C GLU A 19 27.55 2.53 -9.58
N VAL A 20 26.29 3.01 -9.52
CA VAL A 20 25.62 3.31 -8.24
C VAL A 20 25.40 2.05 -7.42
N MET A 21 25.04 0.93 -8.07
CA MET A 21 24.88 -0.36 -7.39
C MET A 21 26.20 -0.89 -6.82
N THR A 22 27.31 -0.61 -7.48
CA THR A 22 28.64 -1.10 -7.08
C THR A 22 29.30 -0.19 -6.05
N ASP A 23 29.39 1.09 -6.36
CA ASP A 23 30.08 2.10 -5.54
C ASP A 23 29.23 2.55 -4.34
N GLY A 24 27.91 2.35 -4.41
CA GLY A 24 26.97 2.67 -3.35
C GLY A 24 26.99 1.69 -2.17
N LYS A 25 27.61 0.51 -2.28
CA LYS A 25 27.58 -0.52 -1.22
C LYS A 25 28.01 -0.03 0.17
N PRO A 26 29.11 0.73 0.33
CA PRO A 26 29.48 1.26 1.65
C PRO A 26 28.42 2.19 2.23
N PHE A 27 27.70 2.92 1.38
CA PHE A 27 26.59 3.77 1.80
C PHE A 27 25.37 2.93 2.20
N PHE A 28 25.04 1.87 1.46
CA PHE A 28 23.95 0.95 1.80
C PHE A 28 24.19 0.25 3.15
N ASP A 29 25.40 -0.26 3.36
CA ASP A 29 25.80 -0.89 4.62
C ASP A 29 25.76 0.10 5.78
N LYS A 30 26.20 1.35 5.56
CA LYS A 30 26.09 2.41 6.57
C LYS A 30 24.62 2.68 6.91
N MET A 31 23.75 2.75 5.90
CA MET A 31 22.33 2.97 6.10
C MET A 31 21.72 1.87 6.97
N ASP A 32 22.09 0.61 6.73
CA ASP A 32 21.64 -0.52 7.56
C ASP A 32 22.09 -0.40 9.01
N ASN A 33 23.38 -0.12 9.23
CA ASN A 33 23.94 0.08 10.57
C ASN A 33 23.30 1.29 11.28
N ASP A 34 22.96 2.33 10.53
CA ASP A 34 22.30 3.51 11.08
C ASP A 34 20.89 3.15 11.57
N MET A 35 20.13 2.35 10.79
CA MET A 35 18.78 1.86 11.14
C MET A 35 18.78 0.80 12.24
N ASP A 36 19.84 -0.02 12.39
CA ASP A 36 19.99 -0.99 13.47
C ASP A 36 20.00 -0.36 14.87
N ARG A 37 20.22 0.96 14.96
CA ARG A 37 20.20 1.73 16.21
C ARG A 37 18.82 2.31 16.53
N GLY A 38 17.82 1.92 15.76
CA GLY A 38 16.46 2.40 15.81
C GLY A 38 16.22 3.64 14.97
N TRP A 39 14.98 3.79 14.49
CA TRP A 39 14.56 4.83 13.57
C TRP A 39 13.20 5.41 13.97
N GLN A 40 13.04 6.73 13.84
CA GLN A 40 11.74 7.38 13.97
C GLN A 40 11.01 7.29 12.62
N MET A 41 9.96 6.48 12.55
CA MET A 41 9.11 6.29 11.38
C MET A 41 7.76 6.99 11.62
N GLY A 42 7.67 8.27 11.27
CA GLY A 42 6.48 9.07 11.57
C GLY A 42 6.31 9.26 13.07
N ALA A 43 5.14 8.90 13.62
CA ALA A 43 4.87 8.96 15.05
C ALA A 43 5.55 7.84 15.87
N ASP A 44 5.91 6.73 15.22
CA ASP A 44 6.43 5.54 15.88
C ASP A 44 7.96 5.52 15.88
N TYR A 45 8.54 5.06 16.99
CA TYR A 45 9.97 4.71 17.06
C TYR A 45 10.12 3.20 16.93
N VAL A 46 10.95 2.75 16.00
CA VAL A 46 11.21 1.33 15.73
C VAL A 46 12.65 1.02 16.08
N ASP A 47 12.88 0.18 17.11
CA ASP A 47 14.22 -0.12 17.63
C ASP A 47 15.15 -0.81 16.62
N SER A 48 14.60 -1.62 15.72
CA SER A 48 15.37 -2.33 14.68
C SER A 48 14.46 -2.61 13.48
N PRO A 49 14.36 -1.68 12.52
CA PRO A 49 13.52 -1.83 11.34
C PRO A 49 13.82 -3.13 10.58
N ASN A 50 12.77 -3.87 10.23
CA ASN A 50 12.89 -5.03 9.36
C ASN A 50 13.10 -4.62 7.88
N LEU A 51 13.33 -5.59 6.99
CA LEU A 51 13.60 -5.32 5.57
C LEU A 51 12.55 -4.39 4.92
N THR A 52 11.25 -4.68 5.11
CA THR A 52 10.16 -3.86 4.58
C THR A 52 10.22 -2.44 5.12
N GLN A 53 10.38 -2.28 6.43
CA GLN A 53 10.47 -0.96 7.08
C GLN A 53 11.69 -0.17 6.62
N ARG A 54 12.83 -0.83 6.37
CA ARG A 54 14.02 -0.18 5.81
C ARG A 54 13.79 0.34 4.39
N CYS A 55 13.08 -0.43 3.56
CA CYS A 55 12.68 0.02 2.23
C CYS A 55 11.69 1.20 2.31
N GLN A 56 10.77 1.20 3.29
CA GLN A 56 9.87 2.33 3.54
C GLN A 56 10.62 3.59 3.99
N ILE A 57 11.63 3.45 4.86
CA ILE A 57 12.52 4.56 5.24
C ILE A 57 13.29 5.09 4.02
N ALA A 58 13.78 4.19 3.15
CA ALA A 58 14.43 4.58 1.90
C ALA A 58 13.47 5.32 0.96
N ALA A 59 12.21 4.88 0.90
CA ALA A 59 11.17 5.50 0.09
C ALA A 59 10.80 6.90 0.56
N ASP A 60 10.65 7.09 1.88
CA ASP A 60 10.45 8.40 2.51
C ASP A 60 11.60 9.37 2.14
N ARG A 61 12.84 8.88 2.15
CA ARG A 61 14.00 9.66 1.69
C ARG A 61 13.99 9.96 0.19
N ILE A 62 13.39 9.11 -0.65
CA ILE A 62 13.16 9.42 -2.08
C ILE A 62 12.17 10.57 -2.20
N LEU A 63 11.09 10.57 -1.41
CA LEU A 63 10.10 11.66 -1.40
C LEU A 63 10.75 12.99 -1.02
N ASP A 64 11.55 13.01 0.05
CA ASP A 64 12.35 14.19 0.44
C ASP A 64 13.32 14.62 -0.65
N ALA A 65 14.00 13.67 -1.30
CA ALA A 65 14.94 13.94 -2.37
C ALA A 65 14.25 14.56 -3.60
N ILE A 66 13.04 14.11 -3.93
CA ILE A 66 12.22 14.72 -4.99
C ILE A 66 11.85 16.15 -4.62
N GLY A 67 11.35 16.37 -3.39
CA GLY A 67 10.97 17.70 -2.91
C GLY A 67 12.14 18.69 -2.83
N THR A 68 13.38 18.19 -2.69
CA THR A 68 14.62 18.97 -2.62
C THR A 68 15.46 18.93 -3.90
N GLU A 69 14.95 18.32 -4.98
CA GLU A 69 15.64 18.14 -6.26
C GLU A 69 17.03 17.47 -6.13
N ASN A 70 17.18 16.58 -5.14
CA ASN A 70 18.44 15.88 -4.86
C ASN A 70 18.50 14.54 -5.60
N GLU A 71 18.82 14.59 -6.90
CA GLU A 71 18.91 13.40 -7.75
C GLU A 71 19.90 12.35 -7.23
N ASN A 72 21.03 12.78 -6.65
CA ASN A 72 22.02 11.86 -6.11
C ASN A 72 21.46 11.04 -4.93
N LEU A 73 20.72 11.69 -4.02
CA LEU A 73 20.09 11.01 -2.89
C LEU A 73 18.99 10.07 -3.38
N MET A 74 18.15 10.51 -4.31
CA MET A 74 17.13 9.68 -4.94
C MET A 74 17.73 8.43 -5.59
N MET A 75 18.82 8.58 -6.34
CA MET A 75 19.51 7.47 -7.00
C MET A 75 20.11 6.48 -6.01
N LEU A 76 20.71 6.98 -4.93
CA LEU A 76 21.24 6.13 -3.85
C LEU A 76 20.14 5.38 -3.10
N MET A 77 19.01 6.02 -2.83
CA MET A 77 17.88 5.34 -2.17
C MET A 77 17.23 4.29 -3.07
N ALA A 78 17.05 4.59 -4.36
CA ALA A 78 16.55 3.62 -5.32
C ALA A 78 17.51 2.42 -5.45
N GLY A 79 18.82 2.69 -5.50
CA GLY A 79 19.85 1.65 -5.50
C GLY A 79 19.85 0.80 -4.22
N TYR A 80 19.68 1.43 -3.05
CA TYR A 80 19.55 0.72 -1.78
C TYR A 80 18.36 -0.26 -1.80
N ILE A 81 17.19 0.19 -2.26
CA ILE A 81 15.99 -0.67 -2.37
C ILE A 81 16.27 -1.85 -3.31
N LEU A 82 16.86 -1.60 -4.48
CA LEU A 82 17.18 -2.65 -5.45
C LEU A 82 18.30 -3.59 -4.98
N ASP A 83 19.19 -3.17 -4.09
CA ASP A 83 20.24 -4.04 -3.52
C ASP A 83 19.66 -5.00 -2.46
N ARG A 84 18.70 -4.52 -1.66
CA ARG A 84 18.03 -5.31 -0.60
C ARG A 84 16.84 -6.13 -1.12
N VAL A 85 16.19 -5.64 -2.17
CA VAL A 85 15.03 -6.23 -2.83
C VAL A 85 15.26 -6.24 -4.35
N PRO A 86 16.09 -7.16 -4.87
CA PRO A 86 16.52 -7.17 -6.29
C PRO A 86 15.40 -7.37 -7.29
N ASP A 87 14.27 -7.91 -6.84
CA ASP A 87 13.06 -8.08 -7.63
C ASP A 87 12.12 -6.88 -7.52
N ALA A 88 12.40 -5.81 -6.78
CA ALA A 88 11.53 -4.63 -6.73
C ALA A 88 11.36 -4.00 -8.13
N ILE A 89 10.11 -3.76 -8.53
CA ILE A 89 9.73 -3.15 -9.82
C ILE A 89 8.98 -1.83 -9.65
N GLU A 90 8.26 -1.65 -8.55
CA GLU A 90 7.50 -0.43 -8.28
C GLU A 90 7.48 -0.11 -6.78
N LEU A 91 7.54 1.18 -6.46
CA LEU A 91 7.42 1.74 -5.12
C LEU A 91 6.24 2.70 -5.12
N ILE A 92 5.22 2.43 -4.32
CA ILE A 92 4.04 3.28 -4.17
C ILE A 92 4.18 4.02 -2.85
N ILE A 93 4.58 5.29 -2.93
CA ILE A 93 4.89 6.11 -1.75
C ILE A 93 3.61 6.74 -1.21
N ASP A 94 3.36 6.56 0.08
CA ASP A 94 2.30 7.25 0.80
C ASP A 94 2.72 8.68 1.17
N THR A 95 1.91 9.67 0.78
CA THR A 95 2.13 11.10 1.05
C THR A 95 1.31 11.61 2.24
N SER A 96 0.54 10.75 2.90
CA SER A 96 -0.33 11.12 4.03
C SER A 96 0.42 11.33 5.35
N GLY A 97 1.71 10.98 5.37
CA GLY A 97 2.59 11.07 6.54
C GLY A 97 2.77 9.75 7.29
N GLU A 98 2.13 8.69 6.82
CA GLU A 98 2.23 7.34 7.38
C GLU A 98 3.20 6.50 6.54
N ILE A 99 4.50 6.61 6.82
CA ILE A 99 5.58 5.92 6.09
C ILE A 99 5.31 4.42 5.93
N GLN A 100 4.62 3.81 6.90
CA GLN A 100 4.27 2.38 6.92
C GLN A 100 3.28 1.96 5.81
N ASN A 101 2.57 2.91 5.20
CA ASN A 101 1.64 2.65 4.09
C ASN A 101 2.36 2.60 2.74
N THR A 102 3.66 2.90 2.68
CA THR A 102 4.44 2.78 1.45
C THR A 102 4.63 1.32 1.06
N GLU A 103 4.30 0.98 -0.19
CA GLU A 103 4.32 -0.39 -0.71
C GLU A 103 5.46 -0.62 -1.71
N ILE A 104 6.08 -1.79 -1.66
CA ILE A 104 7.10 -2.24 -2.63
C ILE A 104 6.53 -3.44 -3.41
N ILE A 105 6.48 -3.31 -4.73
CA ILE A 105 5.98 -4.33 -5.66
C ILE A 105 7.18 -5.07 -6.26
N GLN A 106 7.16 -6.40 -6.30
CA GLN A 106 8.27 -7.24 -6.77
C GLN A 106 7.93 -8.01 -8.07
N GLY A 107 8.83 -7.95 -9.07
CA GLY A 107 8.86 -8.61 -10.38
C GLY A 107 9.15 -10.10 -10.33
N GLY A 108 8.41 -10.80 -9.48
CA GLY A 108 8.24 -12.26 -9.43
C GLY A 108 6.79 -12.61 -9.12
N HIS A 109 6.08 -11.66 -8.50
CA HIS A 109 4.65 -11.51 -8.63
C HIS A 109 4.36 -10.67 -9.87
N ALA A 110 4.30 -11.37 -11.02
CA ALA A 110 3.41 -10.90 -12.07
C ALA A 110 2.08 -10.48 -11.42
N ARG A 111 1.45 -9.42 -11.92
CA ARG A 111 -0.01 -9.32 -11.81
C ARG A 111 -0.60 -10.60 -12.41
N THR A 112 -0.71 -11.67 -11.62
CA THR A 112 -1.78 -12.62 -11.77
C THR A 112 -3.02 -11.85 -11.38
N THR A 113 -3.82 -11.53 -12.38
CA THR A 113 -5.28 -11.48 -12.24
C THR A 113 -5.74 -12.78 -11.58
N GLN A 114 -5.71 -12.84 -10.25
CA GLN A 114 -6.41 -13.83 -9.45
C GLN A 114 -6.55 -13.36 -8.00
N PRO A 115 -7.71 -13.58 -7.38
CA PRO A 115 -8.14 -12.91 -6.17
C PRO A 115 -7.45 -13.45 -4.92
N ALA A 116 -6.91 -12.57 -4.08
CA ALA A 116 -6.27 -12.94 -2.84
C ALA A 116 -7.31 -13.25 -1.75
N ALA A 117 -7.35 -14.50 -1.31
CA ALA A 117 -7.79 -14.86 0.03
C ALA A 117 -6.70 -14.50 1.07
N PRO A 118 -7.04 -14.07 2.30
CA PRO A 118 -6.05 -13.49 3.22
C PRO A 118 -5.30 -14.53 4.06
N LYS A 119 -3.99 -14.31 4.19
CA LYS A 119 -3.19 -14.58 5.41
C LYS A 119 -2.42 -13.28 5.66
N THR A 120 -2.99 -12.29 6.34
CA THR A 120 -2.74 -11.97 7.75
C THR A 120 -3.83 -10.96 8.15
N LYS A 121 -4.46 -11.14 9.32
CA LYS A 121 -5.66 -10.40 9.76
C LYS A 121 -5.37 -8.89 9.83
N LEU A 122 -6.15 -8.09 9.11
CA LEU A 122 -6.05 -6.62 9.10
C LEU A 122 -6.36 -6.07 10.51
N SER A 123 -5.71 -4.98 10.91
CA SER A 123 -6.01 -4.29 12.17
C SER A 123 -7.48 -3.80 12.15
N LYS A 124 -8.14 -3.67 13.32
CA LYS A 124 -9.56 -3.29 13.36
C LYS A 124 -9.86 -1.95 12.67
N ILE A 125 -8.90 -1.02 12.66
CA ILE A 125 -9.07 0.30 12.05
C ILE A 125 -8.95 0.19 10.52
N ASP A 126 -7.98 -0.57 10.03
CA ASP A 126 -7.78 -0.79 8.59
C ASP A 126 -8.91 -1.63 7.99
N ALA A 127 -9.40 -2.63 8.74
CA ALA A 127 -10.54 -3.42 8.34
C ALA A 127 -11.82 -2.58 8.24
N LEU A 128 -12.00 -1.58 9.11
CA LEU A 128 -13.12 -0.63 9.03
C LEU A 128 -12.99 0.31 7.82
N ALA A 129 -11.79 0.82 7.56
CA ALA A 129 -11.51 1.69 6.43
C ALA A 129 -11.72 0.95 5.10
N GLN A 130 -11.19 -0.27 5.00
CA GLN A 130 -11.33 -1.12 3.82
C GLN A 130 -12.79 -1.55 3.59
N ALA A 131 -13.50 -1.98 4.64
CA ALA A 131 -14.93 -2.29 4.52
C ALA A 131 -15.78 -1.07 4.09
N ASN A 132 -15.33 0.15 4.41
CA ASN A 132 -16.01 1.37 3.97
C ASN A 132 -15.69 1.75 2.52
N LYS A 133 -14.50 1.38 2.01
CA LYS A 133 -14.15 1.48 0.59
C LYS A 133 -14.93 0.46 -0.25
N ASP A 134 -15.11 -0.76 0.28
CA ASP A 134 -15.73 -1.86 -0.44
C ASP A 134 -17.27 -1.83 -0.45
N VAL A 135 -17.90 -0.94 0.35
CA VAL A 135 -19.36 -0.87 0.46
C VAL A 135 -19.84 0.55 0.22
N GLY A 136 -20.43 0.78 -0.95
CA GLY A 136 -20.99 2.05 -1.37
C GLY A 136 -22.17 2.51 -0.48
N LYS A 137 -22.45 3.81 -0.53
CA LYS A 137 -23.59 4.41 0.19
C LYS A 137 -24.91 3.92 -0.42
N VAL A 138 -25.94 3.75 0.41
CA VAL A 138 -27.30 3.47 -0.07
C VAL A 138 -27.82 4.66 -0.87
N TYR A 139 -28.32 4.39 -2.07
CA TYR A 139 -28.86 5.38 -2.99
C TYR A 139 -30.22 4.92 -3.55
N LYS A 140 -31.03 5.90 -3.97
CA LYS A 140 -32.40 5.67 -4.42
C LYS A 140 -32.45 5.54 -5.94
N VAL A 141 -33.09 4.49 -6.44
CA VAL A 141 -33.34 4.27 -7.87
C VAL A 141 -34.83 4.04 -8.10
N GLY A 142 -35.49 5.02 -8.71
CA GLY A 142 -36.94 4.99 -8.90
C GLY A 142 -37.71 4.99 -7.57
N ARG A 143 -38.51 3.94 -7.33
CA ARG A 143 -39.26 3.73 -6.07
C ARG A 143 -38.53 2.81 -5.08
N SER A 144 -37.33 2.36 -5.43
CA SER A 144 -36.58 1.36 -4.69
C SER A 144 -35.22 1.91 -4.25
N TRP A 145 -34.55 1.20 -3.35
CA TRP A 145 -33.25 1.53 -2.77
C TRP A 145 -32.24 0.44 -3.09
N ARG A 146 -30.97 0.82 -3.24
CA ARG A 146 -29.85 -0.10 -3.52
C ARG A 146 -28.53 0.47 -3.01
N PHE A 147 -27.51 -0.37 -2.94
CA PHE A 147 -26.11 -0.02 -2.69
C PHE A 147 -25.22 -0.94 -3.52
N ALA A 148 -24.00 -0.52 -3.80
CA ALA A 148 -23.03 -1.33 -4.52
C ALA A 148 -22.00 -1.89 -3.54
N ILE A 149 -21.67 -3.17 -3.69
CA ILE A 149 -20.57 -3.82 -2.97
C ILE A 149 -19.48 -4.06 -3.99
N TYR A 150 -18.29 -3.56 -3.71
CA TYR A 150 -17.12 -3.90 -4.48
C TYR A 150 -16.72 -5.35 -4.16
N ASP A 151 -16.81 -6.21 -5.16
CA ASP A 151 -16.30 -7.56 -5.08
C ASP A 151 -14.84 -7.58 -5.51
N GLN A 152 -13.96 -7.53 -4.51
CA GLN A 152 -12.52 -7.64 -4.71
C GLN A 152 -12.10 -8.94 -5.42
N SER A 153 -12.93 -9.98 -5.36
CA SER A 153 -12.61 -11.25 -6.04
C SER A 153 -12.83 -11.21 -7.55
N ALA A 154 -13.75 -10.33 -7.99
CA ALA A 154 -14.14 -10.15 -9.38
C ALA A 154 -13.71 -8.80 -9.97
N ASP A 155 -13.16 -7.91 -9.14
CA ASP A 155 -12.87 -6.50 -9.48
C ASP A 155 -14.10 -5.78 -10.08
N GLU A 156 -15.28 -6.07 -9.52
CA GLU A 156 -16.57 -5.58 -10.03
C GLU A 156 -17.43 -5.01 -8.91
N TRP A 157 -18.15 -3.92 -9.20
CA TRP A 157 -19.18 -3.40 -8.32
C TRP A 157 -20.48 -4.18 -8.51
N ILE A 158 -20.81 -5.03 -7.54
CA ILE A 158 -22.05 -5.79 -7.52
C ILE A 158 -23.15 -4.93 -6.89
N GLU A 159 -24.15 -4.60 -7.70
CA GLU A 159 -25.34 -3.89 -7.25
C GLU A 159 -26.23 -4.80 -6.40
N SER A 160 -26.64 -4.30 -5.23
CA SER A 160 -27.59 -5.01 -4.37
C SER A 160 -28.95 -5.16 -5.06
N PRO A 161 -29.73 -6.21 -4.73
CA PRO A 161 -31.12 -6.32 -5.16
C PRO A 161 -31.93 -5.06 -4.87
N LEU A 162 -32.94 -4.80 -5.70
CA LEU A 162 -33.87 -3.69 -5.48
C LEU A 162 -34.65 -3.90 -4.18
N MET A 163 -34.60 -2.93 -3.28
CA MET A 163 -35.32 -2.97 -2.00
C MET A 163 -36.43 -1.93 -1.98
N ASP A 164 -37.55 -2.28 -1.37
CA ASP A 164 -38.75 -1.43 -1.39
C ASP A 164 -38.67 -0.28 -0.37
N ASN A 165 -37.79 -0.38 0.62
CA ASN A 165 -37.60 0.65 1.64
C ASN A 165 -36.12 0.85 1.98
N LYS A 166 -35.80 2.04 2.50
CA LYS A 166 -34.43 2.46 2.81
C LYS A 166 -33.84 1.67 3.98
N ASP A 167 -34.64 1.41 5.01
CA ASP A 167 -34.18 0.74 6.23
C ASP A 167 -33.68 -0.69 5.92
N GLN A 168 -34.38 -1.38 5.02
CA GLN A 168 -33.97 -2.70 4.51
C GLN A 168 -32.66 -2.62 3.71
N ALA A 169 -32.42 -1.53 2.98
CA ALA A 169 -31.17 -1.28 2.29
C ALA A 169 -30.01 -0.97 3.22
N ASP A 170 -30.25 -0.17 4.26
CA ASP A 170 -29.25 0.12 5.29
C ASP A 170 -28.91 -1.14 6.12
N GLU A 171 -29.89 -2.00 6.41
CA GLU A 171 -29.67 -3.25 7.14
C GLU A 171 -28.86 -4.27 6.32
N LEU A 172 -29.16 -4.42 5.02
CA LEU A 172 -28.40 -5.29 4.12
C LEU A 172 -26.99 -4.74 3.87
N ARG A 173 -26.84 -3.42 3.75
CA ARG A 173 -25.55 -2.73 3.67
C ARG A 173 -24.71 -2.97 4.93
N ASN A 174 -25.31 -2.87 6.12
CA ASN A 174 -24.61 -3.14 7.38
C ASN A 174 -24.21 -4.60 7.52
N LYS A 175 -25.04 -5.55 7.06
CA LYS A 175 -24.67 -6.98 7.02
C LYS A 175 -23.52 -7.25 6.07
N ALA A 176 -23.51 -6.62 4.89
CA ALA A 176 -22.40 -6.71 3.94
C ALA A 176 -21.11 -6.13 4.52
N PHE A 177 -21.20 -4.95 5.15
CA PHE A 177 -20.09 -4.30 5.83
C PHE A 177 -19.53 -5.17 6.97
N GLN A 178 -20.39 -5.73 7.83
CA GLN A 178 -19.98 -6.62 8.91
C GLN A 178 -19.34 -7.91 8.40
N SER A 179 -19.87 -8.51 7.32
CA SER A 179 -19.27 -9.71 6.72
C SER A 179 -17.86 -9.39 6.20
N ARG A 180 -17.70 -8.30 5.45
CA ARG A 180 -16.39 -7.87 4.94
C ARG A 180 -15.42 -7.55 6.07
N TYR A 181 -15.84 -6.80 7.08
CA TYR A 181 -15.04 -6.52 8.27
C TYR A 181 -14.60 -7.81 8.98
N ARG A 182 -15.49 -8.79 9.12
CA ARG A 182 -15.20 -10.09 9.73
C ARG A 182 -14.21 -10.91 8.89
N ASP A 183 -14.38 -10.92 7.58
CA ASP A 183 -13.48 -11.61 6.65
C ASP A 183 -12.08 -10.97 6.67
N LEU A 184 -11.99 -9.65 6.80
CA LEU A 184 -10.73 -8.89 6.88
C LEU A 184 -10.02 -9.03 8.24
N THR A 185 -10.78 -9.09 9.34
CA THR A 185 -10.25 -9.27 10.70
C THR A 185 -10.05 -10.75 11.08
N GLY A 186 -10.59 -11.69 10.31
CA GLY A 186 -10.51 -13.12 10.56
C GLY A 186 -11.17 -13.57 11.87
N GLU A 187 -12.20 -12.86 12.33
CA GLU A 187 -13.07 -13.26 13.46
C GLU A 187 -14.13 -14.26 12.97
N GLY A 188 -13.70 -15.49 12.66
CA GLY A 188 -14.59 -16.62 12.29
C GLY A 188 -14.89 -17.53 13.47
#